data_AF-A0A9P6TUD7-F1
#
_entry.id   AF-A0A9P6TUD7-F1
#
_cell.length_a   1.000
_cell.length_b   1.000
_cell.length_c   1.000
_cell.angle_alpha   90.00
_cell.angle_beta   90.00
_cell.angle_gamma   90.00
#
_symmetry.space_group_name_H-M   'P 1'
#
loop_
_entity.id
_entity.type
_entity.pdbx_description
1 polymer ?
#
loop_
_entity_poly.entity_id
_entity_poly.type
_entity_poly.pdbx_seq_one_letter_code
_entity_poly.pdbx_strand_id
1 'polypeptide(L)'
;MEHKLESFYFKADSKQKQGPQARCHSDLSAFLDTYASVPEAERCFFEQIREGQTCNEYYDIDWILDEAPDSSSDTIATLEQRVFIAFLVARNQYAPNYAVASEQCRVLSASSSKKVSLHIIIPTYVFEDNHKHMKAFMLEFQNVRRTQDQQILNGRLLEHIDMGVYSKSRLMRILRNHKCRDPSRPLQRPQWHEPSMVAEDCEFFICNVVPDCVKVASNVQGATVKRVKSQGSWFQTLNS
;
A
#
# COMPACT_ATOMS: atom_id res chain seq x y z
N MET A 1 24.03 16.35 12.95
CA MET A 1 22.55 16.43 12.86
C MET A 1 22.07 14.99 12.89
N GLU A 2 21.53 14.55 14.01
CA GLU A 2 21.07 13.16 14.19
C GLU A 2 19.90 12.88 13.24
N HIS A 3 20.03 11.87 12.39
CA HIS A 3 18.92 11.35 11.62
C HIS A 3 17.96 10.67 12.61
N LYS A 4 16.82 11.32 12.89
CA LYS A 4 15.70 10.66 13.57
C LYS A 4 15.24 9.50 12.68
N LEU A 5 15.52 8.27 13.11
CA LEU A 5 14.87 7.08 12.60
C LEU A 5 13.36 7.31 12.66
N GLU A 6 12.70 7.25 11.51
CA GLU A 6 11.26 7.48 11.41
C GLU A 6 10.55 6.40 12.23
N SER A 7 10.06 6.77 13.41
CA SER A 7 9.38 5.82 14.30
C SER A 7 8.14 5.24 13.61
N PHE A 8 8.00 3.92 13.61
CA PHE A 8 6.85 3.21 13.06
C PHE A 8 5.78 3.05 14.15
N TYR A 9 4.59 3.60 13.90
CA TYR A 9 3.53 3.58 14.90
C TYR A 9 2.58 2.45 14.57
N PHE A 10 2.57 1.42 15.42
CA PHE A 10 1.65 0.32 15.30
C PHE A 10 0.55 0.47 16.35
N LYS A 11 -0.71 0.51 15.89
CA LYS A 11 -1.87 0.50 16.79
C LYS A 11 -2.60 -0.82 16.65
N ALA A 12 -2.91 -1.44 17.78
CA ALA A 12 -3.97 -2.43 17.87
C ALA A 12 -5.33 -1.72 17.68
N ASP A 13 -6.30 -2.42 17.07
CA ASP A 13 -7.66 -1.90 16.83
C ASP A 13 -8.32 -1.39 18.14
N SER A 14 -9.02 -0.26 18.04
CA SER A 14 -9.56 0.50 19.18
C SER A 14 -10.66 -0.21 19.97
N LYS A 15 -11.14 -1.38 19.50
CA LYS A 15 -12.17 -2.18 20.18
C LYS A 15 -11.63 -3.22 21.15
N GLN A 16 -10.32 -3.42 21.25
CA GLN A 16 -9.74 -4.17 22.37
C GLN A 16 -9.85 -3.32 23.65
N LYS A 17 -10.98 -3.45 24.36
CA LYS A 17 -11.07 -3.01 25.76
C LYS A 17 -10.15 -3.93 26.58
N GLN A 18 -8.99 -3.39 26.94
CA GLN A 18 -8.02 -3.95 27.89
C GLN A 18 -7.22 -5.16 27.37
N GLY A 19 -6.03 -4.87 26.82
CA GLY A 19 -4.98 -5.83 26.49
C GLY A 19 -3.66 -5.09 26.22
N PRO A 20 -2.49 -5.70 26.48
CA PRO A 20 -1.23 -4.97 26.63
C PRO A 20 -0.74 -4.34 25.32
N GLN A 21 -0.60 -3.02 25.37
CA GLN A 21 0.33 -2.18 24.60
C GLN A 21 0.03 -2.01 23.10
N ALA A 22 -0.51 -0.83 22.76
CA ALA A 22 -0.11 -0.12 21.55
C ALA A 22 1.41 0.12 21.63
N ARG A 23 2.20 -0.88 21.25
CA ARG A 23 3.66 -0.75 21.20
C ARG A 23 3.98 0.16 20.02
N CYS A 24 4.39 1.38 20.34
CA CYS A 24 5.11 2.21 19.39
C CYS A 24 6.49 1.57 19.23
N HIS A 25 6.83 1.13 18.02
CA HIS A 25 8.15 0.59 17.72
C HIS A 25 8.93 1.66 16.96
N SER A 26 10.03 2.17 17.52
CA SER A 26 10.82 3.21 16.86
C SER A 26 11.60 2.72 15.65
N ASP A 27 11.64 1.40 15.43
CA ASP A 27 12.40 0.70 14.42
C ASP A 27 11.57 -0.44 13.81
N LEU A 28 11.68 -0.61 12.49
CA LEU A 28 10.96 -1.63 11.74
C LEU A 28 11.46 -3.03 12.07
N SER A 29 12.77 -3.21 12.30
CA SER A 29 13.34 -4.53 12.62
C SER A 29 12.79 -5.04 13.96
N ALA A 30 12.84 -4.22 15.00
CA ALA A 30 12.31 -4.55 16.32
C ALA A 30 10.79 -4.80 16.30
N PHE A 31 10.06 -4.11 15.40
CA PHE A 31 8.66 -4.44 15.16
C PHE A 31 8.52 -5.83 14.53
N LEU A 32 9.25 -6.13 13.46
CA LEU A 32 9.17 -7.41 12.75
C LEU A 32 9.52 -8.58 13.67
N ASP A 33 10.50 -8.44 14.55
CA ASP A 33 10.86 -9.45 15.56
C ASP A 33 9.69 -9.71 16.54
N THR A 34 9.08 -8.64 17.04
CA THR A 34 7.91 -8.74 17.92
C THR A 34 6.73 -9.35 17.18
N TYR A 35 6.49 -8.89 15.96
CA TYR A 35 5.39 -9.29 15.09
C TYR A 35 5.46 -10.78 14.74
N ALA A 36 6.66 -11.31 14.47
CA ALA A 36 6.90 -12.72 14.22
C ALA A 36 6.53 -13.61 15.42
N SER A 37 6.65 -13.10 16.65
CA SER A 37 6.30 -13.84 17.88
C SER A 37 4.79 -13.92 18.16
N VAL A 38 3.97 -13.10 17.50
CA VAL A 38 2.51 -13.09 17.70
C VAL A 38 1.84 -14.12 16.78
N PRO A 39 0.97 -15.02 17.27
CA PRO A 39 0.22 -15.96 16.43
C PRO A 39 -0.65 -15.25 15.38
N GLU A 40 -0.71 -15.74 14.14
CA GLU A 40 -1.43 -15.07 13.06
C GLU A 40 -2.92 -14.82 13.35
N ALA A 41 -3.57 -15.72 14.08
CA ALA A 41 -4.96 -15.60 14.51
C ALA A 41 -5.21 -14.46 15.52
N GLU A 42 -4.16 -13.87 16.08
CA GLU A 42 -4.21 -12.78 17.05
C GLU A 42 -3.71 -11.44 16.47
N ARG A 43 -3.25 -11.45 15.21
CA ARG A 43 -2.60 -10.30 14.56
C ARG A 43 -3.62 -9.24 14.10
N CYS A 44 -3.67 -8.13 14.84
CA CYS A 44 -4.55 -6.98 14.58
C CYS A 44 -3.79 -5.63 14.54
N PHE A 45 -2.61 -5.62 13.93
CA PHE A 45 -1.73 -4.48 13.79
C PHE A 45 -2.02 -3.66 12.53
N PHE A 46 -1.80 -2.36 12.66
CA PHE A 46 -1.91 -1.37 11.60
C PHE A 46 -0.68 -0.46 11.62
N GLU A 47 -0.13 -0.17 10.46
CA GLU A 47 0.84 0.90 10.28
C GLU A 47 0.13 2.26 10.33
N GLN A 48 0.61 3.16 11.18
CA GLN A 48 0.12 4.53 11.24
C GLN A 48 1.04 5.45 10.42
N ILE A 49 0.50 5.97 9.32
CA ILE A 49 1.13 6.97 8.47
C ILE A 49 0.92 8.34 9.12
N ARG A 50 1.96 8.89 9.73
CA ARG A 50 1.87 10.17 10.46
C ARG A 50 1.77 11.37 9.51
N GLU A 51 1.24 12.47 10.04
CA GLU A 51 1.26 13.74 9.32
C GLU A 51 2.70 14.19 9.05
N GLY A 52 2.99 14.56 7.81
CA GLY A 52 4.32 15.02 7.37
C GLY A 52 5.37 13.90 7.23
N GLN A 53 4.97 12.63 7.37
CA GLN A 53 5.86 11.50 7.13
C GLN A 53 5.88 11.16 5.64
N THR A 54 7.09 10.96 5.10
CA THR A 54 7.26 10.51 3.71
C THR A 54 6.67 9.10 3.56
N CYS A 55 6.03 8.84 2.43
CA CYS A 55 5.43 7.54 2.16
C CYS A 55 5.65 7.10 0.73
N ASN A 56 5.71 5.79 0.53
CA ASN A 56 5.61 5.18 -0.79
C ASN A 56 4.25 5.51 -1.42
N GLU A 57 4.19 5.50 -2.74
CA GLU A 57 2.91 5.52 -3.47
C GLU A 57 2.12 4.25 -3.11
N TYR A 58 0.85 4.40 -2.77
CA TYR A 58 -0.04 3.31 -2.35
C TYR A 58 -1.50 3.55 -2.74
N TYR A 59 -2.29 2.48 -2.76
CA TYR A 59 -3.70 2.53 -3.12
C TYR A 59 -4.46 1.51 -2.28
N ASP A 60 -5.68 1.87 -1.87
CA ASP A 60 -6.64 0.94 -1.27
C ASP A 60 -7.82 0.82 -2.23
N ILE A 61 -7.95 -0.34 -2.87
CA ILE A 61 -9.09 -0.66 -3.74
C ILE A 61 -10.13 -1.38 -2.89
N ASP A 62 -11.30 -0.78 -2.79
CA ASP A 62 -12.47 -1.28 -2.08
C ASP A 62 -13.68 -1.32 -3.03
N TRP A 63 -13.84 -2.44 -3.72
CA TRP A 63 -14.95 -2.64 -4.65
C TRP A 63 -15.95 -3.67 -4.10
N ILE A 64 -17.14 -3.19 -3.73
CA ILE A 64 -18.28 -4.06 -3.39
C ILE A 64 -18.88 -4.62 -4.67
N LEU A 65 -19.03 -5.95 -4.72
CA LEU A 65 -19.59 -6.65 -5.87
C LEU A 65 -21.12 -6.69 -5.73
N ASP A 66 -21.82 -6.10 -6.69
CA ASP A 66 -23.29 -6.09 -6.74
C ASP A 66 -23.86 -7.50 -7.02
N GLU A 67 -23.11 -8.30 -7.79
CA GLU A 67 -23.38 -9.70 -8.07
C GLU A 67 -22.15 -10.54 -7.70
N ALA A 68 -22.37 -11.71 -7.10
CA ALA A 68 -21.27 -12.64 -6.84
C ALA A 68 -20.64 -13.06 -8.19
N PRO A 69 -19.33 -13.33 -8.24
CA PRO A 69 -18.70 -13.84 -9.46
C PRO A 69 -19.50 -15.04 -9.99
N ASP A 70 -20.03 -14.90 -11.20
CA ASP A 70 -20.95 -15.88 -11.77
C ASP A 70 -20.19 -17.20 -11.97
N SER A 71 -20.71 -18.29 -11.41
CA SER A 71 -19.92 -19.50 -11.21
C SER A 71 -19.59 -20.21 -12.53
N SER A 72 -18.29 -20.34 -12.82
CA SER A 72 -17.58 -21.55 -13.30
C SER A 72 -16.19 -21.20 -13.87
N SER A 73 -15.95 -19.96 -14.28
CA SER A 73 -14.67 -19.51 -14.86
C SER A 73 -13.95 -18.39 -14.07
N ASP A 74 -14.68 -17.53 -13.37
CA ASP A 74 -14.10 -16.38 -12.65
C ASP A 74 -14.01 -16.64 -11.14
N THR A 75 -12.82 -17.06 -10.70
CA THR A 75 -12.50 -17.04 -9.26
C THR A 75 -12.28 -15.60 -8.78
N ILE A 76 -12.37 -15.37 -7.46
CA ILE A 76 -12.01 -14.06 -6.89
C ILE A 76 -10.57 -13.65 -7.25
N ALA A 77 -9.66 -14.62 -7.35
CA ALA A 77 -8.28 -14.40 -7.78
C ALA A 77 -8.20 -13.89 -9.23
N THR A 78 -8.96 -14.49 -10.15
CA THR A 78 -9.08 -14.02 -11.54
C THR A 78 -9.60 -12.58 -11.59
N LEU A 79 -10.62 -12.28 -10.78
CA LEU A 79 -11.19 -10.93 -10.72
C LEU A 79 -10.19 -9.91 -10.18
N GLU A 80 -9.47 -10.23 -9.09
CA GLU A 80 -8.41 -9.39 -8.54
C GLU A 80 -7.33 -9.08 -9.56
N GLN A 81 -6.86 -10.10 -10.29
CA GLN A 81 -5.83 -9.93 -11.31
C GLN A 81 -6.29 -8.96 -12.41
N ARG A 82 -7.55 -9.08 -12.87
CA ARG A 82 -8.11 -8.14 -13.86
C ARG A 82 -8.21 -6.72 -13.30
N VAL A 83 -8.66 -6.56 -12.06
CA VAL A 83 -8.75 -5.26 -11.38
C VAL A 83 -7.37 -4.62 -11.27
N PHE A 84 -6.36 -5.39 -10.88
CA PHE A 84 -4.98 -4.92 -10.76
C PHE A 84 -4.38 -4.51 -12.11
N ILE A 85 -4.57 -5.32 -13.17
CA ILE A 85 -4.08 -4.99 -14.52
C ILE A 85 -4.73 -3.69 -15.02
N ALA A 86 -6.04 -3.56 -14.85
CA ALA A 86 -6.77 -2.36 -15.23
C ALA A 86 -6.28 -1.13 -14.47
N PHE A 87 -6.04 -1.28 -13.17
CA PHE A 87 -5.47 -0.23 -12.32
C PHE A 87 -4.12 0.22 -12.85
N LEU A 88 -3.24 -0.73 -13.16
CA LEU A 88 -1.88 -0.44 -13.61
C LEU A 88 -1.88 0.29 -14.96
N VAL A 89 -2.76 -0.13 -15.89
CA VAL A 89 -2.97 0.55 -17.17
C VAL A 89 -3.43 1.99 -16.96
N ALA A 90 -4.49 2.21 -16.17
CA ALA A 90 -5.02 3.54 -15.91
C ALA A 90 -3.99 4.45 -15.24
N ARG A 91 -3.27 3.94 -14.23
CA ARG A 91 -2.23 4.68 -13.52
C ARG A 91 -1.09 5.07 -14.46
N ASN A 92 -0.64 4.17 -15.32
CA ASN A 92 0.45 4.45 -16.27
C ASN A 92 0.01 5.38 -17.41
N GLN A 93 -1.27 5.36 -17.81
CA GLN A 93 -1.82 6.35 -18.73
C GLN A 93 -1.83 7.75 -18.12
N TYR A 94 -2.18 7.87 -16.84
CA TYR A 94 -2.15 9.15 -16.13
C TYR A 94 -0.71 9.67 -15.91
N ALA A 95 0.21 8.79 -15.52
CA ALA A 95 1.59 9.14 -15.17
C ALA A 95 2.62 8.42 -16.08
N PRO A 96 2.63 8.67 -17.41
CA PRO A 96 3.46 7.91 -18.35
C PRO A 96 4.96 8.13 -18.15
N ASN A 97 5.36 9.30 -17.66
CA ASN A 97 6.77 9.61 -17.34
C ASN A 97 7.30 8.88 -16.10
N TYR A 98 6.41 8.22 -15.36
CA TYR A 98 6.71 7.49 -14.14
C TYR A 98 6.15 6.08 -14.21
N ALA A 99 6.03 5.49 -15.41
CA ALA A 99 5.39 4.19 -15.59
C ALA A 99 5.91 3.12 -14.62
N VAL A 100 5.00 2.27 -14.18
CA VAL A 100 5.24 1.21 -13.19
C VAL A 100 4.99 -0.13 -13.86
N ALA A 101 5.94 -1.06 -13.72
CA ALA A 101 5.75 -2.45 -14.10
C ALA A 101 5.13 -3.26 -12.94
N SER A 102 4.52 -4.40 -13.24
CA SER A 102 3.87 -5.25 -12.22
C SER A 102 4.84 -5.69 -11.12
N GLU A 103 6.10 -5.91 -11.48
CA GLU A 103 7.21 -6.35 -10.62
C GLU A 103 7.60 -5.29 -9.58
N GLN A 104 7.27 -4.03 -9.85
CA GLN A 104 7.50 -2.90 -8.96
C GLN A 104 6.35 -2.68 -7.97
N CYS A 105 5.26 -3.45 -8.07
CA CYS A 105 4.14 -3.38 -7.15
C CYS A 105 4.29 -4.41 -6.02
N ARG A 106 3.77 -4.07 -4.85
CA ARG A 106 3.52 -4.98 -3.72
C ARG A 106 2.02 -4.97 -3.46
N VAL A 107 1.39 -6.12 -3.61
CA VAL A 107 -0.06 -6.28 -3.55
C VAL A 107 -0.42 -7.16 -2.36
N LEU A 108 -1.37 -6.69 -1.56
CA LEU A 108 -2.03 -7.49 -0.54
C LEU A 108 -3.52 -7.56 -0.84
N SER A 109 -4.09 -8.75 -0.70
CA SER A 109 -5.51 -9.00 -0.82
C SER A 109 -6.14 -9.30 0.53
N ALA A 110 -7.34 -8.77 0.74
CA ALA A 110 -8.28 -9.32 1.70
C ALA A 110 -9.66 -9.52 1.05
N SER A 111 -9.69 -9.83 -0.24
CA SER A 111 -10.94 -9.99 -0.99
C SER A 111 -11.79 -11.15 -0.48
N SER A 112 -13.04 -11.16 -0.92
CA SER A 112 -14.04 -12.18 -0.59
C SER A 112 -14.99 -12.33 -1.77
N SER A 113 -15.90 -13.29 -1.73
CA SER A 113 -16.96 -13.44 -2.74
C SER A 113 -17.86 -12.22 -2.91
N LYS A 114 -17.84 -11.26 -1.98
CA LYS A 114 -18.67 -10.04 -1.99
C LYS A 114 -17.90 -8.76 -2.28
N LYS A 115 -16.57 -8.82 -2.33
CA LYS A 115 -15.74 -7.61 -2.39
C LYS A 115 -14.34 -7.92 -2.92
N VAL A 116 -13.84 -7.10 -3.84
CA VAL A 116 -12.41 -7.00 -4.14
C VAL A 116 -11.79 -5.98 -3.18
N SER A 117 -10.74 -6.39 -2.48
CA SER A 117 -10.03 -5.59 -1.48
C SER A 117 -8.53 -5.71 -1.70
N LEU A 118 -7.92 -4.73 -2.36
CA LEU A 118 -6.49 -4.75 -2.66
C LEU A 118 -5.78 -3.55 -2.02
N HIS A 119 -4.74 -3.80 -1.24
CA HIS A 119 -3.74 -2.78 -0.95
C HIS A 119 -2.63 -2.92 -1.97
N ILE A 120 -2.28 -1.84 -2.66
CA ILE A 120 -1.19 -1.81 -3.63
C ILE A 120 -0.18 -0.78 -3.14
N ILE A 121 1.09 -1.14 -3.06
CA ILE A 121 2.20 -0.26 -2.71
C ILE A 121 3.20 -0.29 -3.86
N ILE A 122 3.72 0.86 -4.24
CA ILE A 122 4.71 1.03 -5.32
C ILE A 122 5.96 1.64 -4.69
N PRO A 123 6.87 0.83 -4.11
CA PRO A 123 8.05 1.30 -3.36
C PRO A 123 9.07 2.04 -4.23
N THR A 124 8.88 2.15 -5.54
CA THR A 124 9.74 2.95 -6.42
C THR A 124 9.49 4.46 -6.27
N TYR A 125 8.27 4.87 -5.93
CA TYR A 125 7.85 6.27 -5.94
C TYR A 125 7.45 6.73 -4.54
N VAL A 126 7.90 7.92 -4.16
CA VAL A 126 7.64 8.47 -2.82
C VAL A 126 7.04 9.86 -2.88
N PHE A 127 6.12 10.10 -1.96
CA PHE A 127 5.48 11.37 -1.71
C PHE A 127 5.94 11.93 -0.37
N GLU A 128 6.01 13.26 -0.29
CA GLU A 128 6.42 13.96 0.94
C GLU A 128 5.46 13.72 2.10
N ASP A 129 4.16 13.56 1.83
CA ASP A 129 3.19 13.03 2.78
C ASP A 129 1.93 12.49 2.07
N ASN A 130 1.15 11.68 2.79
CA ASN A 130 -0.05 11.03 2.24
C ASN A 130 -1.26 11.97 2.10
N HIS A 131 -1.41 12.97 2.97
CA HIS A 131 -2.66 13.73 3.13
C HIS A 131 -2.75 15.01 2.28
N LYS A 132 -1.61 15.56 1.85
CA LYS A 132 -1.49 16.70 0.93
C LYS A 132 -0.99 16.26 -0.42
N HIS A 133 0.22 15.71 -0.47
CA HIS A 133 0.93 15.48 -1.73
C HIS A 133 0.36 14.30 -2.50
N MET A 134 0.27 13.15 -1.84
CA MET A 134 -0.33 11.97 -2.44
C MET A 134 -1.83 12.15 -2.69
N LYS A 135 -2.54 12.81 -1.77
CA LYS A 135 -3.96 13.16 -1.97
C LYS A 135 -4.16 14.02 -3.22
N ALA A 136 -3.31 15.01 -3.47
CA ALA A 136 -3.40 15.86 -4.66
C ALA A 136 -3.20 15.05 -5.94
N PHE A 137 -2.18 14.19 -5.99
CA PHE A 137 -1.96 13.25 -7.09
C PHE A 137 -3.20 12.37 -7.34
N MET A 138 -3.80 11.85 -6.28
CA MET A 138 -4.98 10.99 -6.37
C MET A 138 -6.24 11.73 -6.84
N LEU A 139 -6.43 12.99 -6.43
CA LEU A 139 -7.53 13.82 -6.92
C LEU A 139 -7.40 14.08 -8.43
N GLU A 140 -6.19 14.34 -8.91
CA GLU A 140 -5.94 14.48 -10.35
C GLU A 140 -6.13 13.15 -11.10
N PHE A 141 -5.59 12.05 -10.56
CA PHE A 141 -5.74 10.72 -11.15
C PHE A 141 -7.22 10.34 -11.31
N GLN A 142 -8.05 10.60 -10.29
CA GLN A 142 -9.49 10.37 -10.37
C GLN A 142 -10.21 11.29 -11.38
N ASN A 143 -9.63 12.43 -11.76
CA ASN A 143 -10.22 13.34 -12.75
C ASN A 143 -9.95 12.92 -14.20
N VAL A 144 -8.98 12.03 -14.45
CA VAL A 144 -8.67 11.47 -15.80
C VAL A 144 -9.85 10.69 -16.39
N ARG A 145 -10.84 10.34 -15.54
CA ARG A 145 -12.13 9.72 -15.85
C ARG A 145 -12.88 10.27 -17.08
N ARG A 146 -12.60 11.47 -17.54
CA ARG A 146 -13.41 12.11 -18.60
C ARG A 146 -13.01 11.76 -20.03
N THR A 147 -11.94 11.00 -20.25
CA THR A 147 -11.40 10.90 -21.62
C THR A 147 -11.10 9.50 -22.17
N GLN A 148 -11.04 8.40 -21.40
CA GLN A 148 -10.50 7.17 -22.00
C GLN A 148 -10.84 5.79 -21.38
N ASP A 149 -11.77 5.66 -20.43
CA ASP A 149 -12.00 4.38 -19.73
C ASP A 149 -13.31 3.68 -20.15
N GLN A 150 -13.35 3.05 -21.33
CA GLN A 150 -14.55 2.32 -21.79
C GLN A 150 -14.49 0.79 -21.69
N GLN A 151 -13.35 0.18 -21.36
CA GLN A 151 -13.20 -1.27 -21.58
C GLN A 151 -12.99 -2.14 -20.34
N ILE A 152 -12.71 -1.59 -19.15
CA ILE A 152 -12.56 -2.41 -17.94
C ILE A 152 -13.40 -1.85 -16.80
N LEU A 153 -14.24 -2.70 -16.19
CA LEU A 153 -15.19 -2.38 -15.11
C LEU A 153 -16.18 -1.25 -15.43
N ASN A 154 -16.68 -1.17 -16.66
CA ASN A 154 -17.59 -0.11 -17.11
C ASN A 154 -17.05 1.32 -16.87
N GLY A 155 -15.72 1.49 -16.83
CA GLY A 155 -15.07 2.78 -16.57
C GLY A 155 -15.16 3.26 -15.12
N ARG A 156 -15.52 2.38 -14.18
CA ARG A 156 -15.75 2.73 -12.77
C ARG A 156 -14.62 2.32 -11.83
N LEU A 157 -13.51 1.74 -12.32
CA LEU A 157 -12.40 1.30 -11.47
C LEU A 157 -11.93 2.41 -10.50
N LEU A 158 -11.77 3.62 -11.00
CA LEU A 158 -11.31 4.76 -10.20
C LEU A 158 -12.33 5.22 -9.13
N GLU A 159 -13.58 4.73 -9.17
CA GLU A 159 -14.60 4.92 -8.10
C GLU A 159 -14.36 4.02 -6.91
N HIS A 160 -13.65 2.92 -7.13
CA HIS A 160 -13.40 1.92 -6.12
C HIS A 160 -12.06 2.10 -5.43
N ILE A 161 -11.28 3.12 -5.80
CA ILE A 161 -10.10 3.53 -5.03
C ILE A 161 -10.57 4.39 -3.85
N ASP A 162 -10.37 3.92 -2.62
CA ASP A 162 -10.78 4.60 -1.40
C ASP A 162 -9.94 5.86 -1.17
N MET A 163 -10.56 7.03 -1.35
CA MET A 163 -9.92 8.32 -1.07
C MET A 163 -9.82 8.66 0.42
N GLY A 164 -10.55 7.92 1.26
CA GLY A 164 -10.53 8.06 2.70
C GLY A 164 -9.16 7.77 3.31
N VAL A 165 -8.34 6.93 2.67
CA VAL A 165 -7.00 6.57 3.17
C VAL A 165 -5.99 7.72 3.10
N TYR A 166 -6.25 8.78 2.33
CA TYR A 166 -5.37 9.95 2.22
C TYR A 166 -5.73 11.01 3.26
N SER A 167 -5.46 10.69 4.53
CA SER A 167 -5.74 11.56 5.67
C SER A 167 -4.60 11.59 6.67
N LYS A 168 -4.59 12.62 7.52
CA LYS A 168 -3.65 12.73 8.64
C LYS A 168 -3.73 11.51 9.55
N SER A 169 -2.58 10.98 9.98
CA SER A 169 -2.49 9.87 10.94
C SER A 169 -3.30 8.62 10.53
N ARG A 170 -3.30 8.29 9.23
CA ARG A 170 -4.06 7.15 8.69
C ARG A 170 -3.50 5.84 9.25
N LEU A 171 -4.40 4.94 9.66
CA LEU A 171 -4.07 3.55 9.94
C LEU A 171 -4.30 2.68 8.70
N MET A 172 -3.26 1.99 8.26
CA MET A 172 -3.29 1.02 7.17
C MET A 172 -3.00 -0.37 7.73
N ARG A 173 -3.85 -1.34 7.41
CA ARG A 173 -3.67 -2.71 7.88
C ARG A 173 -2.48 -3.33 7.16
N ILE A 174 -1.64 -4.06 7.89
CA ILE A 174 -0.41 -4.68 7.37
C ILE A 174 -0.62 -6.16 7.01
N LEU A 175 0.34 -6.74 6.30
CA LEU A 175 0.35 -8.16 5.88
C LEU A 175 0.01 -9.11 7.05
N ARG A 176 -0.75 -10.18 6.76
CA ARG A 176 -1.29 -11.22 7.68
C ARG A 176 -2.09 -10.70 8.87
N ASN A 177 -2.50 -9.44 8.87
CA ASN A 177 -3.34 -8.88 9.93
C ASN A 177 -4.79 -8.79 9.47
N HIS A 178 -5.69 -9.04 10.41
CA HIS A 178 -7.13 -8.92 10.20
C HIS A 178 -7.70 -7.70 10.96
N LYS A 179 -8.98 -7.38 10.72
CA LYS A 179 -9.69 -6.39 11.56
C LYS A 179 -10.16 -7.15 12.81
N CYS A 180 -10.20 -6.54 14.00
CA CYS A 180 -10.63 -7.28 15.20
C CYS A 180 -12.06 -7.85 15.08
N ARG A 181 -12.93 -7.13 14.35
CA ARG A 181 -14.33 -7.54 14.10
C ARG A 181 -14.49 -8.59 13.01
N ASP A 182 -13.42 -8.92 12.29
CA ASP A 182 -13.45 -9.85 11.15
C ASP A 182 -12.12 -10.61 11.05
N PRO A 183 -11.89 -11.59 11.94
CA PRO A 183 -10.66 -12.38 11.95
C PRO A 183 -10.50 -13.30 10.74
N SER A 184 -11.60 -13.56 10.02
CA SER A 184 -11.62 -14.44 8.85
C SER A 184 -10.92 -13.86 7.61
N ARG A 185 -10.59 -12.57 7.62
CA ARG A 185 -10.07 -11.85 6.44
C ARG A 185 -8.76 -11.12 6.74
N PRO A 186 -7.66 -11.84 7.01
CA PRO A 186 -6.34 -11.24 7.05
C PRO A 186 -5.94 -10.70 5.67
N LEU A 187 -5.09 -9.67 5.64
CA LEU A 187 -4.40 -9.30 4.40
C LEU A 187 -3.37 -10.35 4.04
N GLN A 188 -3.34 -10.80 2.79
CA GLN A 188 -2.47 -11.86 2.33
C GLN A 188 -1.83 -11.48 1.00
N ARG A 189 -0.69 -12.10 0.69
CA ARG A 189 -0.10 -12.01 -0.64
C ARG A 189 -1.00 -12.79 -1.62
N PRO A 190 -1.50 -12.17 -2.69
CA PRO A 190 -2.31 -12.90 -3.66
C PRO A 190 -1.43 -13.86 -4.47
N GLN A 191 -1.83 -15.12 -4.56
CA GLN A 191 -1.06 -16.18 -5.24
C GLN A 191 -0.81 -15.89 -6.73
N TRP A 192 -1.64 -15.06 -7.37
CA TRP A 192 -1.48 -14.68 -8.77
C TRP A 192 -0.41 -13.59 -8.99
N HIS A 193 0.12 -12.96 -7.93
CA HIS A 193 1.14 -11.90 -8.04
C HIS A 193 2.48 -12.38 -7.50
N GLU A 194 3.25 -13.06 -8.37
CA GLU A 194 4.56 -13.61 -8.03
C GLU A 194 5.52 -12.61 -7.37
N PRO A 195 5.64 -11.34 -7.82
CA PRO A 195 6.53 -10.37 -7.16
C PRO A 195 6.17 -10.12 -5.69
N SER A 196 4.88 -10.17 -5.33
CA SER A 196 4.46 -10.07 -3.92
C SER A 196 4.73 -11.36 -3.15
N MET A 197 4.65 -12.52 -3.80
CA MET A 197 4.90 -13.81 -3.16
C MET A 197 6.35 -13.94 -2.69
N VAL A 198 7.31 -13.41 -3.47
CA VAL A 198 8.75 -13.50 -3.17
C VAL A 198 9.32 -12.28 -2.44
N ALA A 199 8.54 -11.20 -2.28
CA ALA A 199 8.99 -9.99 -1.58
C ALA A 199 9.24 -10.22 -0.09
N GLU A 200 10.12 -9.41 0.49
CA GLU A 200 10.35 -9.37 1.93
C GLU A 200 9.16 -8.70 2.64
N ASP A 201 8.86 -9.12 3.88
CA ASP A 201 7.72 -8.56 4.65
C ASP A 201 7.83 -7.03 4.82
N CYS A 202 9.06 -6.50 4.93
CA CYS A 202 9.31 -5.07 5.08
C CYS A 202 8.89 -4.23 3.86
N GLU A 203 8.74 -4.83 2.68
CA GLU A 203 8.35 -4.13 1.45
C GLU A 203 6.85 -3.79 1.42
N PHE A 204 6.07 -4.35 2.33
CA PHE A 204 4.63 -4.12 2.46
C PHE A 204 4.27 -2.97 3.44
N PHE A 205 5.26 -2.22 3.90
CA PHE A 205 5.07 -1.04 4.76
C PHE A 205 5.14 0.24 3.91
N ILE A 206 4.11 1.06 4.03
CA ILE A 206 3.94 2.29 3.25
C ILE A 206 5.01 3.32 3.62
N CYS A 207 5.42 3.36 4.89
CA CYS A 207 6.45 4.27 5.38
C CYS A 207 7.86 3.68 5.32
N ASN A 208 8.05 2.45 4.83
CA ASN A 208 9.38 1.91 4.60
C ASN A 208 9.94 2.43 3.26
N VAL A 209 10.45 3.67 3.29
CA VAL A 209 11.02 4.36 2.14
C VAL A 209 12.50 4.00 2.00
N VAL A 210 12.86 3.41 0.85
CA VAL A 210 14.25 3.03 0.57
C VAL A 210 15.05 4.18 -0.07
N PRO A 211 16.40 4.22 0.05
CA PRO A 211 17.20 5.36 -0.41
C PRO A 211 17.13 5.68 -1.90
N ASP A 212 16.81 4.70 -2.75
CA ASP A 212 16.80 4.84 -4.22
C ASP A 212 15.41 5.17 -4.81
N CYS A 213 14.44 5.52 -3.97
CA CYS A 213 13.11 5.94 -4.42
C CYS A 213 13.16 7.25 -5.23
N VAL A 214 12.23 7.37 -6.17
CA VAL A 214 12.01 8.58 -6.97
C VAL A 214 10.96 9.45 -6.27
N LYS A 215 11.34 10.67 -5.87
CA LYS A 215 10.38 11.64 -5.32
C LYS A 215 9.46 12.15 -6.41
N VAL A 216 8.15 11.98 -6.22
CA VAL A 216 7.13 12.51 -7.12
C VAL A 216 6.94 13.99 -6.81
N ALA A 217 7.21 14.85 -7.79
CA ALA A 217 7.01 16.30 -7.65
C ALA A 217 5.52 16.64 -7.82
N SER A 218 5.05 17.66 -7.11
CA SER A 218 3.64 18.07 -7.03
C SER A 218 3.03 18.64 -8.33
N ASN A 219 3.76 18.65 -9.45
CA ASN A 219 3.27 19.15 -10.74
C ASN A 219 3.33 18.04 -11.79
N VAL A 220 2.27 17.23 -11.87
CA VAL A 220 2.22 16.03 -12.74
C VAL A 220 2.15 16.38 -14.24
N GLN A 221 1.96 17.66 -14.60
CA GLN A 221 2.23 18.14 -15.95
C GLN A 221 3.68 18.63 -16.08
N GLY A 222 4.56 17.75 -16.58
CA GLY A 222 5.92 18.11 -17.00
C GLY A 222 7.01 18.03 -15.92
N ALA A 223 6.84 17.19 -14.89
CA ALA A 223 7.83 17.09 -13.81
C ALA A 223 9.20 16.56 -14.28
N THR A 224 10.23 17.34 -13.96
CA THR A 224 11.64 16.97 -14.10
C THR A 224 12.06 16.05 -12.95
N VAL A 225 12.62 14.88 -13.26
CA VAL A 225 13.11 13.91 -12.27
C VAL A 225 14.30 14.50 -11.50
N LYS A 226 14.20 14.58 -10.17
CA LYS A 226 15.36 14.77 -9.29
C LYS A 226 15.55 13.49 -8.48
N ARG A 227 16.64 12.76 -8.72
CA ARG A 227 17.05 11.65 -7.85
C ARG A 227 17.32 12.19 -6.46
N VAL A 228 16.84 11.48 -5.43
CA VAL A 228 17.22 11.74 -4.05
C VAL A 228 18.71 11.44 -3.93
N LYS A 229 19.51 12.41 -3.49
CA LYS A 229 20.93 12.16 -3.16
C LYS A 229 21.00 11.55 -1.77
N SER A 230 21.63 10.40 -1.65
CA SER A 230 21.90 9.77 -0.36
C SER A 230 22.76 10.67 0.52
N GLN A 231 22.37 10.81 1.79
CA GLN A 231 23.28 11.21 2.85
C GLN A 231 23.63 9.95 3.65
N GLY A 232 24.89 9.50 3.55
CA GLY A 232 25.51 8.54 4.46
C GLY A 232 25.43 7.06 4.05
N SER A 233 26.52 6.57 3.45
CA SER A 233 26.87 5.15 3.32
C SER A 233 27.73 4.72 4.50
N TRP A 234 27.40 3.60 5.14
CA TRP A 234 28.37 2.76 5.86
C TRP A 234 27.95 1.29 5.79
N PHE A 235 28.52 0.55 4.83
CA PHE A 235 28.80 -0.87 5.02
C PHE A 235 30.14 -0.96 5.76
N GLN A 236 30.13 -1.46 6.99
CA GLN A 236 31.33 -2.05 7.58
C GLN A 236 31.14 -3.56 7.65
N THR A 237 32.02 -4.21 6.90
CA THR A 237 32.41 -5.61 6.93
C THR A 237 32.61 -6.09 8.36
N LEU A 238 31.93 -7.17 8.77
CA LEU A 238 32.31 -7.95 9.93
C LEU A 238 33.08 -9.18 9.45
N ASN A 239 34.41 -9.09 9.54
CA ASN A 239 35.28 -10.25 9.74
C ASN A 239 35.42 -10.46 11.24
N SER A 240 34.93 -11.60 11.73
CA SER A 240 35.48 -12.37 12.85
C SER A 240 34.70 -13.65 12.99
#